data_AF-A0A7S1AUX4-F1
#
_entry.id   AF-A0A7S1AUX4-F1
#
_cell.length_a   1.000
_cell.length_b   1.000
_cell.length_c   1.000
_cell.angle_alpha   90.00
_cell.angle_beta   90.00
_cell.angle_gamma   90.00
#
_symmetry.space_group_name_H-M   'P 1'
#
loop_
_entity.id
_entity.type
_entity.pdbx_description
1 polymer ?
#
loop_
_entity_poly.entity_id
_entity_poly.type
_entity_poly.pdbx_seq_one_letter_code
_entity_poly.pdbx_strand_id
1 'polypeptide(L)'
;EIVIADFGLVNHFNQKSHSRGTPGYMPPEVWEQSLWTPRGDVFSVGVMIYSMVSGRGSPFAEGAWTNRTIMKNTLQLNPELSTGSNEVKDLVNSMLQKCFWRRPCVSMFLADQWFEVSSDESFTLNIEALTSVMKRKSKNDTHRAMLADVASRENIAQLRTLNKVFARLDSNNDGFLSAHEVRASLESRGWTSANIDTLMQNLAGDIGGEVSYQAFMGQLMAATETEENRLLLNLFSEVDKSNQGFLLLSDIKELLQRPAVAQVLRDRAPADILIEMDTDGDGKISFAEFKTAMQGGAELQVNELRQ
;
A
#
# COMPACT_ATOMS: atom_id res chain seq x y z
N GLU A 1 0.64 15.39 -3.16
CA GLU A 1 0.83 13.92 -3.20
C GLU A 1 0.35 13.43 -4.53
N ILE A 2 1.03 12.43 -5.07
CA ILE A 2 0.85 11.94 -6.44
C ILE A 2 0.30 10.52 -6.32
N VAL A 3 -0.79 10.23 -7.01
CA VAL A 3 -1.39 8.90 -7.07
C VAL A 3 -1.29 8.42 -8.52
N ILE A 4 -0.88 7.16 -8.71
CA ILE A 4 -0.90 6.52 -10.02
C ILE A 4 -2.33 6.04 -10.30
N ALA A 5 -2.86 6.39 -11.48
CA ALA A 5 -4.21 6.05 -11.90
C ALA A 5 -4.22 5.50 -13.33
N ASP A 6 -5.39 5.07 -13.78
CA ASP A 6 -5.63 4.48 -15.11
C ASP A 6 -4.86 3.17 -15.37
N PHE A 7 -5.25 2.12 -14.64
CA PHE A 7 -4.70 0.78 -14.78
C PHE A 7 -5.30 0.00 -15.98
N GLY A 8 -6.00 0.66 -16.91
CA GLY A 8 -6.70 0.02 -18.03
C GLY A 8 -5.79 -0.68 -19.05
N LEU A 9 -4.48 -0.42 -18.99
CA LEU A 9 -3.44 -1.04 -19.83
C LEU A 9 -2.49 -1.95 -19.06
N VAL A 10 -2.70 -2.16 -17.76
CA VAL A 10 -1.82 -3.00 -16.93
C VAL A 10 -1.95 -4.46 -17.34
N ASN A 11 -0.80 -5.15 -17.34
CA ASN A 11 -0.73 -6.57 -17.68
C ASN A 11 0.25 -7.29 -16.75
N HIS A 12 0.02 -8.58 -16.53
CA HIS A 12 0.99 -9.41 -15.82
C HIS A 12 2.28 -9.54 -16.64
N PHE A 13 3.41 -9.44 -15.94
CA PHE A 13 4.73 -9.68 -16.51
C PHE A 13 4.75 -11.02 -17.25
N ASN A 14 5.25 -11.03 -18.49
CA ASN A 14 5.35 -12.20 -19.38
C ASN A 14 4.09 -12.58 -20.20
N GLN A 15 3.03 -11.76 -20.23
CA GLN A 15 1.99 -11.87 -21.27
C GLN A 15 2.26 -10.90 -22.42
N LYS A 16 2.40 -11.43 -23.64
CA LYS A 16 2.45 -10.60 -24.85
C LYS A 16 1.10 -9.90 -25.03
N SER A 17 1.07 -8.59 -24.90
CA SER A 17 -0.10 -7.76 -25.20
C SER A 17 0.12 -6.96 -26.48
N HIS A 18 -0.96 -6.37 -27.01
CA HIS A 18 -0.84 -5.42 -28.10
C HIS A 18 0.01 -4.22 -27.66
N SER A 19 0.88 -3.69 -28.52
CA SER A 19 1.61 -2.45 -28.26
C SER A 19 0.63 -1.29 -28.09
N ARG A 20 0.21 -1.04 -26.85
CA ARG A 20 -0.67 0.05 -26.44
C ARG A 20 0.01 0.84 -25.34
N GLY A 21 0.17 2.13 -25.54
CA GLY A 21 0.80 3.04 -24.60
C GLY A 21 1.00 4.41 -25.24
N THR A 22 1.45 5.39 -24.46
CA THR A 22 1.68 6.75 -24.96
C THR A 22 3.02 6.81 -25.70
N PRO A 23 3.06 7.06 -27.02
CA PRO A 23 4.26 6.88 -27.85
C PRO A 23 5.55 7.52 -27.34
N GLY A 24 5.47 8.72 -26.76
CA GLY A 24 6.64 9.43 -26.22
C GLY A 24 7.21 8.84 -24.93
N TYR A 25 6.49 7.95 -24.26
CA TYR A 25 6.87 7.34 -22.97
C TYR A 25 7.13 5.84 -23.11
N MET A 26 6.66 5.22 -24.19
CA MET A 26 6.83 3.78 -24.43
C MET A 26 8.32 3.41 -24.56
N PRO A 27 8.76 2.35 -23.86
CA PRO A 27 10.15 1.91 -23.89
C PRO A 27 10.51 1.18 -25.20
N PRO A 28 11.81 1.12 -25.56
CA PRO A 28 12.33 0.44 -26.75
C PRO A 28 11.78 -0.98 -26.99
N GLU A 29 11.78 -1.82 -25.95
CA GLU A 29 11.38 -3.22 -26.04
C GLU A 29 9.88 -3.40 -26.34
N VAL A 30 9.04 -2.42 -26.01
CA VAL A 30 7.60 -2.41 -26.36
C VAL A 30 7.42 -2.11 -27.85
N TRP A 31 8.24 -1.23 -28.40
CA TRP A 31 8.22 -0.91 -29.82
C TRP A 31 8.71 -2.07 -30.70
N GLU A 32 9.78 -2.75 -30.27
CA GLU A 32 10.40 -3.82 -31.06
C GLU A 32 9.71 -5.18 -30.89
N GLN A 33 9.27 -5.50 -29.67
CA GLN A 33 8.88 -6.86 -29.29
C GLN A 33 7.51 -6.94 -28.64
N SER A 34 6.81 -5.81 -28.47
CA SER A 34 5.58 -5.72 -27.66
C SER A 34 5.76 -6.29 -26.25
N LEU A 35 6.97 -6.13 -25.69
CA LEU A 35 7.35 -6.69 -24.40
C LEU A 35 7.27 -5.63 -23.31
N TRP A 36 6.31 -5.77 -22.39
CA TRP A 36 6.22 -4.94 -21.19
C TRP A 36 7.01 -5.58 -20.05
N THR A 37 7.82 -4.78 -19.37
CA THR A 37 8.66 -5.22 -18.25
C THR A 37 8.60 -4.19 -17.12
N PRO A 38 8.82 -4.58 -15.85
CA PRO A 38 8.97 -3.62 -14.75
C PRO A 38 10.07 -2.58 -15.01
N ARG A 39 11.12 -2.95 -15.74
CA ARG A 39 12.18 -2.01 -16.17
C ARG A 39 11.75 -1.10 -17.34
N GLY A 40 10.66 -1.44 -18.04
CA GLY A 40 9.96 -0.58 -18.99
C GLY A 40 9.24 0.58 -18.30
N ASP A 41 8.69 0.34 -17.10
CA ASP A 41 8.09 1.40 -16.28
C ASP A 41 9.16 2.39 -15.82
N VAL A 42 10.34 1.89 -15.41
CA VAL A 42 11.52 2.72 -15.07
C VAL A 42 11.90 3.65 -16.23
N PHE A 43 11.86 3.18 -17.47
CA PHE A 43 12.11 4.03 -18.64
C PHE A 43 11.06 5.13 -18.79
N SER A 44 9.77 4.77 -18.63
CA SER A 44 8.66 5.71 -18.73
C SER A 44 8.74 6.81 -17.66
N VAL A 45 9.12 6.44 -16.44
CA VAL A 45 9.41 7.40 -15.36
C VAL A 45 10.63 8.25 -15.69
N GLY A 46 11.69 7.69 -16.29
CA GLY A 46 12.85 8.45 -16.75
C GLY A 46 12.49 9.53 -17.77
N VAL A 47 11.59 9.23 -18.71
CA VAL A 47 11.03 10.21 -19.66
C VAL A 47 10.26 11.31 -18.94
N MET A 48 9.49 10.96 -17.91
CA MET A 48 8.74 11.92 -17.10
C MET A 48 9.69 12.85 -16.34
N ILE A 49 10.71 12.31 -15.66
CA ILE A 49 11.73 13.11 -14.96
C ILE A 49 12.47 14.02 -15.94
N TYR A 50 12.88 13.51 -17.11
CA TYR A 50 13.48 14.33 -18.16
C TYR A 50 12.58 15.51 -18.53
N SER A 51 11.29 15.26 -18.76
CA SER A 51 10.32 16.27 -19.17
C SER A 51 10.14 17.34 -18.09
N MET A 52 10.08 16.92 -16.82
CA MET A 52 9.98 17.83 -15.67
C MET A 52 11.22 18.71 -15.51
N VAL A 53 12.43 18.14 -15.60
CA VAL A 53 13.69 18.87 -15.37
C VAL A 53 14.06 19.79 -16.54
N SER A 54 13.77 19.37 -17.77
CA SER A 54 14.02 20.17 -18.97
C SER A 54 12.95 21.23 -19.21
N GLY A 55 11.75 21.08 -18.61
CA GLY A 55 10.58 21.90 -18.90
C GLY A 55 10.03 21.68 -20.32
N ARG A 56 10.43 20.59 -20.98
CA ARG A 56 10.04 20.23 -22.35
C ARG A 56 9.17 18.97 -22.35
N GLY A 57 8.59 18.66 -23.51
CA GLY A 57 7.89 17.40 -23.71
C GLY A 57 8.84 16.20 -23.72
N SER A 58 8.30 15.01 -23.99
CA SER A 58 9.11 13.80 -24.13
C SER A 58 10.26 14.03 -25.14
N PRO A 59 11.50 13.62 -24.81
CA PRO A 59 12.67 13.79 -25.68
C PRO A 59 12.56 13.00 -26.98
N PHE A 60 11.66 12.00 -27.03
CA PHE A 60 11.48 11.16 -28.21
C PHE A 60 10.33 11.64 -29.12
N ALA A 61 9.38 12.38 -28.54
CA ALA A 61 8.22 12.91 -29.25
C ALA A 61 8.36 14.36 -29.69
N GLU A 62 9.32 15.11 -29.13
CA GLU A 62 9.56 16.51 -29.48
C GLU A 62 9.86 16.64 -30.99
N GLY A 63 9.03 17.44 -31.68
CA GLY A 63 9.14 17.66 -33.13
C GLY A 63 8.75 16.47 -34.02
N ALA A 64 8.28 15.36 -33.46
CA ALA A 64 7.89 14.16 -34.21
C ALA A 64 6.39 14.16 -34.55
N TRP A 65 6.07 13.95 -35.83
CA TRP A 65 4.68 13.95 -36.33
C TRP A 65 4.07 12.55 -36.50
N THR A 66 4.89 11.50 -36.41
CA THR A 66 4.42 10.12 -36.62
C THR A 66 4.98 9.18 -35.56
N ASN A 67 4.20 8.16 -35.21
CA ASN A 67 4.64 7.09 -34.30
C ASN A 67 5.92 6.39 -34.81
N ARG A 68 6.12 6.32 -36.13
CA ARG A 68 7.34 5.74 -36.72
C ARG A 68 8.57 6.59 -36.43
N THR A 69 8.45 7.92 -36.46
CA THR A 69 9.51 8.84 -36.08
C THR A 69 9.81 8.73 -34.59
N ILE A 70 8.77 8.72 -33.75
CA ILE A 70 8.91 8.56 -32.29
C ILE A 70 9.60 7.24 -31.97
N MET A 71 9.15 6.14 -32.57
CA MET A 71 9.78 4.83 -32.43
C MET A 71 11.28 4.89 -32.79
N LYS A 72 11.63 5.44 -33.95
CA LYS A 72 13.03 5.57 -34.36
C LYS A 72 13.85 6.38 -33.35
N ASN A 73 13.29 7.50 -32.86
CA ASN A 73 13.92 8.32 -31.83
C ASN A 73 14.10 7.53 -30.53
N THR A 74 13.07 6.83 -30.05
CA THR A 74 13.12 6.00 -28.84
C THR A 74 14.23 4.95 -28.94
N LEU A 75 14.44 4.35 -30.12
CA LEU A 75 15.46 3.32 -30.33
C LEU A 75 16.89 3.89 -30.47
N GLN A 76 17.05 5.08 -31.04
CA GLN A 76 18.36 5.59 -31.50
C GLN A 76 18.88 6.81 -30.73
N LEU A 77 17.98 7.67 -30.25
CA LEU A 77 18.36 8.92 -29.58
C LEU A 77 18.70 8.65 -28.12
N ASN A 78 19.84 9.16 -27.66
CA ASN A 78 20.19 9.21 -26.25
C ASN A 78 20.09 10.66 -25.78
N PRO A 79 18.94 11.06 -25.19
CA PRO A 79 18.73 12.44 -24.81
C PRO A 79 19.52 12.77 -23.55
N GLU A 80 20.18 13.92 -23.56
CA GLU A 80 20.92 14.43 -22.41
C GLU A 80 20.18 15.63 -21.81
N LEU A 81 20.19 15.71 -20.48
CA LEU A 81 19.66 16.86 -19.75
C LEU A 81 20.70 17.98 -19.73
N SER A 82 20.36 19.13 -20.31
CA SER A 82 21.21 20.33 -20.24
C SER A 82 21.13 21.03 -18.87
N THR A 83 20.00 20.87 -18.18
CA THR A 83 19.69 21.49 -16.88
C THR A 83 19.62 20.44 -15.77
N GLY A 84 19.70 20.87 -14.51
CA GLY A 84 19.69 19.98 -13.34
C GLY A 84 21.09 19.67 -12.80
N SER A 85 21.11 19.06 -11.62
CA SER A 85 22.32 18.60 -10.94
C SER A 85 22.96 17.40 -11.66
N ASN A 86 24.18 17.01 -11.30
CA ASN A 86 24.82 15.87 -11.95
C ASN A 86 24.13 14.55 -11.58
N GLU A 87 23.61 14.47 -10.35
CA GLU A 87 22.89 13.31 -9.81
C GLU A 87 21.63 13.03 -10.65
N VAL A 88 20.80 14.04 -10.92
CA VAL A 88 19.59 13.83 -11.74
C VAL A 88 19.90 13.51 -13.20
N LYS A 89 21.03 14.02 -13.73
CA LYS A 89 21.48 13.72 -15.09
C LYS A 89 21.92 12.26 -15.21
N ASP A 90 22.75 11.81 -14.27
CA ASP A 90 23.23 10.43 -14.21
C ASP A 90 22.07 9.46 -13.99
N LEU A 91 21.12 9.82 -13.11
CA LEU A 91 19.90 9.07 -12.86
C LEU A 91 19.08 8.90 -14.15
N VAL A 92 18.73 9.99 -14.83
CA VAL A 92 17.94 9.94 -16.08
C VAL A 92 18.67 9.16 -17.16
N ASN A 93 19.99 9.32 -17.28
CA ASN A 93 20.81 8.55 -18.23
C ASN A 93 20.77 7.03 -17.95
N SER A 94 20.73 6.62 -16.68
CA SER A 94 20.59 5.21 -16.29
C SER A 94 19.19 4.65 -16.58
N MET A 95 18.13 5.46 -16.40
CA MET A 95 16.74 5.05 -16.64
C MET A 95 16.41 4.95 -18.13
N LEU A 96 17.02 5.81 -18.97
CA LEU A 96 16.77 5.87 -20.41
C LEU A 96 17.64 4.92 -21.26
N GLN A 97 18.35 3.97 -20.62
CA GLN A 97 19.13 2.94 -21.33
C GLN A 97 18.24 2.12 -22.28
N LYS A 98 18.74 1.87 -23.50
CA LYS A 98 17.95 1.15 -24.51
C LYS A 98 17.74 -0.32 -24.18
N CYS A 99 18.81 -0.98 -23.75
CA CYS A 99 18.75 -2.33 -23.22
C CYS A 99 18.08 -2.32 -21.83
N PHE A 100 16.90 -2.91 -21.71
CA PHE A 100 16.13 -2.85 -20.46
C PHE A 100 16.87 -3.48 -19.26
N TRP A 101 17.74 -4.47 -19.44
CA TRP A 101 18.53 -5.06 -18.35
C TRP A 101 19.64 -4.16 -17.80
N ARG A 102 20.01 -3.09 -18.52
CA ARG A 102 20.97 -2.08 -18.04
C ARG A 102 20.31 -0.99 -17.19
N ARG A 103 18.98 -0.92 -17.18
CA ARG A 103 18.24 0.01 -16.32
C ARG A 103 18.26 -0.49 -14.87
N PRO A 104 18.34 0.41 -13.87
CA PRO A 104 18.22 0.02 -12.48
C PRO A 104 16.84 -0.62 -12.22
N CYS A 105 16.77 -1.50 -11.22
CA CYS A 105 15.47 -1.88 -10.65
C CYS A 105 14.95 -0.75 -9.75
N VAL A 106 13.63 -0.70 -9.52
CA VAL A 106 12.99 0.36 -8.72
C VAL A 106 13.60 0.49 -7.33
N SER A 107 13.90 -0.63 -6.67
CA SER A 107 14.56 -0.63 -5.35
C SER A 107 15.95 0.02 -5.37
N MET A 108 16.75 -0.20 -6.41
CA MET A 108 18.06 0.44 -6.58
C MET A 108 17.90 1.93 -6.91
N PHE A 109 16.88 2.26 -7.72
CA PHE A 109 16.54 3.63 -8.10
C PHE A 109 16.13 4.50 -6.91
N LEU A 110 15.33 3.97 -5.98
CA LEU A 110 14.90 4.70 -4.78
C LEU A 110 16.03 4.91 -3.77
N ALA A 111 17.10 4.11 -3.85
CA ALA A 111 18.30 4.24 -3.03
C ALA A 111 19.36 5.18 -3.62
N ASP A 112 19.08 5.84 -4.76
CA ASP A 112 20.02 6.77 -5.39
C ASP A 112 20.19 8.05 -4.57
N GLN A 113 21.41 8.61 -4.60
CA GLN A 113 21.78 9.83 -3.86
C GLN A 113 20.86 11.02 -4.18
N TRP A 114 20.27 11.08 -5.38
CA TRP A 114 19.30 12.11 -5.72
C TRP A 114 18.07 12.13 -4.80
N PHE A 115 17.66 10.97 -4.27
CA PHE A 115 16.52 10.84 -3.34
C PHE A 115 16.88 11.01 -1.87
N GLU A 116 18.16 10.95 -1.50
CA GLU A 116 18.61 11.19 -0.12
C GLU A 116 18.39 12.65 0.32
N VAL A 117 18.34 13.58 -0.64
CA VAL A 117 18.23 15.04 -0.39
C VAL A 117 16.77 15.48 -0.23
N SER A 118 16.08 14.95 0.78
CA SER A 118 14.92 15.64 1.38
C SER A 118 14.53 15.05 2.74
N SER A 119 15.50 14.79 3.62
CA SER A 119 15.19 14.62 5.04
C SER A 119 14.81 15.98 5.63
N ASP A 120 13.54 16.35 5.46
CA ASP A 120 12.93 17.49 6.13
C ASP A 120 13.10 17.28 7.65
N GLU A 121 14.10 17.97 8.24
CA GLU A 121 14.60 17.80 9.62
C GLU A 121 13.56 18.16 10.70
N SER A 122 12.38 18.63 10.32
CA SER A 122 11.41 19.20 11.27
C SER A 122 10.22 18.31 11.65
N PHE A 123 10.12 17.08 11.13
CA PHE A 123 9.03 16.19 11.54
C PHE A 123 9.46 15.34 12.73
N THR A 124 8.96 15.65 13.92
CA THR A 124 8.95 14.68 15.02
C THR A 124 7.97 13.58 14.63
N LEU A 125 8.39 12.30 14.69
CA LEU A 125 7.41 11.22 14.57
C LEU A 125 6.38 11.47 15.68
N ASN A 126 5.08 11.50 15.36
CA ASN A 126 4.07 11.57 16.39
C ASN A 126 4.00 10.22 17.13
N ILE A 127 4.93 10.02 18.07
CA ILE A 127 5.09 8.82 18.88
C ILE A 127 3.80 8.54 19.68
N GLU A 128 2.98 9.56 19.93
CA GLU A 128 1.72 9.42 20.65
C GLU A 128 0.73 8.49 19.94
N ALA A 129 0.65 8.55 18.60
CA ALA A 129 -0.22 7.68 17.81
C ALA A 129 0.24 6.21 17.85
N LEU A 130 1.56 5.96 17.78
CA LEU A 130 2.11 4.61 17.95
C LEU A 130 1.93 4.10 19.38
N THR A 131 2.06 5.00 20.36
CA THR A 131 1.86 4.68 21.78
C THR A 131 0.39 4.35 22.06
N SER A 132 -0.56 4.99 21.39
CA SER A 132 -2.00 4.68 21.53
C SER A 132 -2.36 3.32 20.91
N VAL A 133 -1.69 2.91 19.84
CA VAL A 133 -1.80 1.55 19.27
C VAL A 133 -1.19 0.52 20.23
N MET A 134 -0.04 0.81 20.83
CA MET A 134 0.64 -0.09 21.77
C MET A 134 -0.15 -0.29 23.08
N LYS A 135 -0.80 0.76 23.59
CA LYS A 135 -1.59 0.70 24.85
C LYS A 135 -2.89 -0.10 24.72
N ARG A 136 -3.30 -0.45 23.50
CA ARG A 136 -4.50 -1.25 23.27
C ARG A 136 -4.17 -2.74 23.47
N LYS A 137 -5.13 -3.48 24.04
CA LYS A 137 -5.07 -4.94 24.03
C LYS A 137 -5.04 -5.41 22.59
N SER A 138 -4.24 -6.44 22.31
CA SER A 138 -4.21 -7.10 21.01
C SER A 138 -5.63 -7.48 20.61
N LYS A 139 -6.04 -7.08 19.41
CA LYS A 139 -7.38 -7.33 18.88
C LYS A 139 -7.34 -8.46 17.87
N ASN A 140 -8.43 -9.21 17.82
CA ASN A 140 -8.61 -10.38 16.97
C ASN A 140 -8.31 -10.06 15.50
N ASP A 141 -7.89 -11.07 14.75
CA ASP A 141 -7.58 -10.98 13.31
C ASP A 141 -8.73 -10.34 12.52
N THR A 142 -9.96 -10.65 12.93
CA THR A 142 -11.20 -10.11 12.33
C THR A 142 -11.22 -8.59 12.41
N HIS A 143 -10.85 -8.01 13.56
CA HIS A 143 -10.80 -6.56 13.75
C HIS A 143 -9.75 -5.90 12.86
N ARG A 144 -8.55 -6.46 12.82
CA ARG A 144 -7.46 -5.92 11.99
C ARG A 144 -7.84 -5.96 10.51
N ALA A 145 -8.48 -7.04 10.07
CA ALA A 145 -8.99 -7.20 8.71
C ALA A 145 -10.05 -6.13 8.34
N MET A 146 -11.00 -5.87 9.24
CA MET A 146 -12.05 -4.86 9.01
C MET A 146 -11.48 -3.45 8.90
N LEU A 147 -10.55 -3.08 9.78
CA LEU A 147 -9.92 -1.76 9.72
C LEU A 147 -9.02 -1.60 8.49
N ALA A 148 -8.32 -2.66 8.07
CA ALA A 148 -7.56 -2.66 6.83
C ALA A 148 -8.47 -2.46 5.61
N ASP A 149 -9.65 -3.10 5.60
CA ASP A 149 -10.66 -2.90 4.54
C ASP A 149 -11.16 -1.46 4.49
N VAL A 150 -11.52 -0.87 5.63
CA VAL A 150 -11.95 0.53 5.69
C VAL A 150 -10.84 1.45 5.20
N ALA A 151 -9.61 1.26 5.69
CA ALA A 151 -8.46 2.04 5.25
C ALA A 151 -8.27 1.95 3.73
N SER A 152 -8.33 0.75 3.14
CA SER A 152 -8.13 0.53 1.69
C SER A 152 -9.08 1.33 0.79
N ARG A 153 -10.23 1.75 1.32
CA ARG A 153 -11.30 2.45 0.59
C ARG A 153 -11.33 3.93 0.90
N GLU A 154 -10.75 4.33 2.03
CA GLU A 154 -10.55 5.72 2.37
C GLU A 154 -9.41 6.32 1.53
N ASN A 155 -9.47 7.62 1.27
CA ASN A 155 -8.37 8.32 0.62
C ASN A 155 -7.24 8.56 1.65
N ILE A 156 -6.53 7.49 2.01
CA ILE A 156 -5.47 7.51 3.04
C ILE A 156 -4.35 8.49 2.67
N ALA A 157 -4.16 8.80 1.39
CA ALA A 157 -3.25 9.85 0.92
C ALA A 157 -3.49 11.19 1.68
N GLN A 158 -4.74 11.52 1.99
CA GLN A 158 -5.06 12.75 2.72
C GLN A 158 -4.46 12.80 4.15
N LEU A 159 -4.09 11.65 4.73
CA LEU A 159 -3.47 11.54 6.05
C LEU A 159 -1.97 11.81 6.01
N ARG A 160 -1.59 13.00 5.51
CA ARG A 160 -0.19 13.43 5.30
C ARG A 160 0.74 13.14 6.48
N THR A 161 0.26 13.36 7.70
CA THR A 161 1.02 13.11 8.93
C THR A 161 1.30 11.62 9.13
N LEU A 162 0.32 10.76 8.86
CA LEU A 162 0.46 9.31 9.02
C LEU A 162 1.29 8.69 7.89
N ASN A 163 1.13 9.17 6.64
CA ASN A 163 1.94 8.71 5.51
C ASN A 163 3.43 8.95 5.74
N LYS A 164 3.77 10.11 6.35
CA LYS A 164 5.14 10.41 6.77
C LYS A 164 5.66 9.48 7.85
N VAL A 165 4.81 9.00 8.76
CA VAL A 165 5.19 8.00 9.77
C VAL A 165 5.52 6.69 9.08
N PHE A 166 4.62 6.20 8.21
CA PHE A 166 4.83 4.95 7.49
C PHE A 166 6.09 4.99 6.61
N ALA A 167 6.23 6.01 5.76
CA ALA A 167 7.39 6.18 4.88
C ALA A 167 8.74 6.33 5.61
N ARG A 168 8.72 6.62 6.93
CA ARG A 168 9.93 6.65 7.75
C ARG A 168 10.22 5.33 8.44
N LEU A 169 9.21 4.49 8.64
CA LEU A 169 9.38 3.14 9.16
C LEU A 169 9.80 2.22 8.00
N ASP A 170 9.10 2.32 6.86
CA ASP A 170 9.36 1.58 5.62
C ASP A 170 10.64 2.10 4.94
N SER A 171 11.78 1.53 5.33
CA SER A 171 13.09 1.99 4.87
C SER A 171 13.41 1.52 3.45
N ASN A 172 12.85 0.38 3.03
CA ASN A 172 13.10 -0.20 1.71
C ASN A 172 12.06 0.25 0.65
N ASN A 173 10.99 0.93 1.09
CA ASN A 173 9.87 1.42 0.28
C ASN A 173 9.12 0.31 -0.48
N ASP A 174 8.97 -0.87 0.11
CA ASP A 174 8.23 -2.00 -0.47
C ASP A 174 6.72 -1.95 -0.14
N GLY A 175 6.28 -1.03 0.73
CA GLY A 175 4.90 -0.87 1.14
C GLY A 175 4.46 -1.78 2.29
N PHE A 176 5.41 -2.51 2.89
CA PHE A 176 5.24 -3.34 4.07
C PHE A 176 6.19 -2.87 5.18
N LEU A 177 5.76 -3.06 6.43
CA LEU A 177 6.60 -2.84 7.60
C LEU A 177 6.99 -4.18 8.20
N SER A 178 8.26 -4.54 8.05
CA SER A 178 8.84 -5.66 8.77
C SER A 178 9.20 -5.26 10.20
N ALA A 179 9.25 -6.25 11.10
CA ALA A 179 9.70 -6.03 12.48
C ALA A 179 11.14 -5.46 12.52
N HIS A 180 11.98 -5.80 11.54
CA HIS A 180 13.34 -5.28 11.43
C HIS A 180 13.36 -3.77 11.13
N GLU A 181 12.55 -3.32 10.18
CA GLU A 181 12.44 -1.90 9.81
C GLU A 181 11.89 -1.05 10.95
N VAL A 182 10.84 -1.53 11.63
CA VAL A 182 10.27 -0.83 12.78
C VAL A 182 11.29 -0.77 13.92
N ARG A 183 12.05 -1.84 14.18
CA ARG A 183 13.13 -1.84 15.18
C ARG A 183 14.21 -0.82 14.86
N ALA A 184 14.76 -0.84 13.64
CA ALA A 184 15.81 0.09 13.23
C ALA A 184 15.37 1.57 13.40
N SER A 185 14.12 1.87 13.08
CA SER A 185 13.57 3.22 13.11
C SER A 185 13.12 3.72 14.50
N LEU A 186 12.80 2.82 15.44
CA LEU A 186 12.30 3.19 16.79
C LEU A 186 13.34 2.97 17.92
N GLU A 187 14.28 2.03 17.79
CA GLU A 187 15.34 1.82 18.79
C GLU A 187 16.24 3.05 18.94
N SER A 188 16.56 3.71 17.81
CA SER A 188 17.29 4.99 17.80
C SER A 188 16.57 6.13 18.54
N ARG A 189 15.29 5.96 18.87
CA ARG A 189 14.44 6.90 19.60
C ARG A 189 14.08 6.42 21.01
N GLY A 190 14.80 5.44 21.54
CA GLY A 190 14.67 4.96 22.91
C GLY A 190 13.54 3.96 23.15
N TRP A 191 12.95 3.38 22.09
CA TRP A 191 12.02 2.26 22.26
C TRP A 191 12.79 0.97 22.55
N THR A 192 12.29 0.18 23.49
CA THR A 192 12.84 -1.15 23.79
C THR A 192 12.31 -2.17 22.80
N SER A 193 13.09 -3.22 22.52
CA SER A 193 12.66 -4.29 21.62
C SER A 193 11.35 -4.93 22.09
N ALA A 194 11.08 -5.02 23.39
CA ALA A 194 9.81 -5.50 23.94
C ALA A 194 8.60 -4.63 23.58
N ASN A 195 8.75 -3.30 23.61
CA ASN A 195 7.68 -2.38 23.18
C ASN A 195 7.42 -2.51 21.68
N ILE A 196 8.47 -2.77 20.89
CA ILE A 196 8.38 -2.93 19.44
C ILE A 196 7.73 -4.27 19.09
N ASP A 197 8.06 -5.34 19.80
CA ASP A 197 7.42 -6.64 19.63
C ASP A 197 5.93 -6.58 19.98
N THR A 198 5.57 -5.84 21.04
CA THR A 198 4.16 -5.60 21.40
C THR A 198 3.43 -4.80 20.32
N LEU A 199 4.07 -3.76 19.77
CA LEU A 199 3.51 -2.99 18.65
C LEU A 199 3.30 -3.88 17.42
N MET A 200 4.31 -4.67 17.04
CA MET A 200 4.23 -5.59 15.90
C MET A 200 3.15 -6.64 16.11
N GLN A 201 3.04 -7.22 17.30
CA GLN A 201 1.98 -8.16 17.64
C GLN A 201 0.59 -7.52 17.52
N ASN A 202 0.42 -6.26 17.92
CA ASN A 202 -0.85 -5.55 17.78
C ASN A 202 -1.19 -5.20 16.32
N LEU A 203 -0.19 -4.98 15.48
CA LEU A 203 -0.39 -4.59 14.07
C LEU A 203 -0.52 -5.79 13.13
N ALA A 204 0.37 -6.78 13.24
CA ALA A 204 0.43 -7.96 12.39
C ALA A 204 -0.41 -9.13 12.94
N GLY A 205 -0.54 -9.25 14.27
CA GLY A 205 -1.11 -10.40 14.96
C GLY A 205 -0.07 -11.38 15.49
N ASP A 206 1.15 -11.30 14.97
CA ASP A 206 2.28 -12.15 15.34
C ASP A 206 3.57 -11.33 15.49
N ILE A 207 4.51 -11.89 16.25
CA ILE A 207 5.82 -11.28 16.46
C ILE A 207 6.69 -11.66 15.27
N GLY A 208 6.93 -10.70 14.36
CA GLY A 208 7.79 -10.90 13.19
C GLY A 208 7.06 -10.91 11.85
N GLY A 209 5.73 -10.83 11.84
CA GLY A 209 4.97 -10.62 10.62
C GLY A 209 5.21 -9.25 9.99
N GLU A 210 4.70 -9.10 8.78
CA GLU A 210 4.76 -7.86 8.01
C GLU A 210 3.41 -7.15 8.04
N VAL A 211 3.44 -5.83 8.16
CA VAL A 211 2.22 -5.01 8.21
C VAL A 211 2.12 -4.21 6.93
N SER A 212 1.06 -4.44 6.15
CA SER A 212 0.80 -3.63 4.95
C SER A 212 0.43 -2.18 5.32
N TYR A 213 0.67 -1.25 4.39
CA TYR A 213 0.26 0.14 4.54
C TYR A 213 -1.21 0.31 4.99
N GLN A 214 -2.13 -0.45 4.41
CA GLN A 214 -3.56 -0.39 4.74
C GLN A 214 -3.85 -0.86 6.17
N ALA A 215 -3.23 -1.96 6.61
CA ALA A 215 -3.39 -2.47 7.96
C ALA A 215 -2.85 -1.48 9.01
N PHE A 216 -1.66 -0.92 8.75
CA PHE A 216 -1.07 0.11 9.61
C PHE A 216 -1.97 1.35 9.72
N MET A 217 -2.49 1.83 8.60
CA MET A 217 -3.32 3.03 8.54
C MET A 217 -4.67 2.81 9.21
N GLY A 218 -5.30 1.66 9.02
CA GLY A 218 -6.55 1.30 9.70
C GLY A 218 -6.42 1.37 11.22
N GLN A 219 -5.32 0.86 11.78
CA GLN A 219 -5.07 0.86 13.24
C GLN A 219 -4.83 2.26 13.81
N LEU A 220 -4.20 3.14 13.02
CA LEU A 220 -3.97 4.53 13.39
C LEU A 220 -5.24 5.40 13.24
N MET A 221 -6.06 5.14 12.22
CA MET A 221 -7.35 5.83 12.07
C MET A 221 -8.35 5.44 13.16
N ALA A 222 -8.23 4.22 13.68
CA ALA A 222 -8.97 3.74 14.84
C ALA A 222 -8.27 4.10 16.18
N ALA A 223 -7.49 5.19 16.22
CA ALA A 223 -6.70 5.58 17.40
C ALA A 223 -7.55 5.82 18.65
N THR A 224 -8.74 6.38 18.47
CA THR A 224 -9.71 6.62 19.54
C THR A 224 -10.92 5.69 19.38
N GLU A 225 -11.58 5.37 20.51
CA GLU A 225 -12.80 4.54 20.47
C GLU A 225 -13.91 5.20 19.64
N THR A 226 -13.98 6.54 19.66
CA THR A 226 -14.96 7.30 18.87
C THR A 226 -14.73 7.14 17.36
N GLU A 227 -13.48 7.28 16.91
CA GLU A 227 -13.14 7.11 15.49
C GLU A 227 -13.31 5.66 15.06
N GLU A 228 -12.89 4.72 15.89
CA GLU A 228 -13.09 3.30 15.65
C GLU A 228 -14.56 2.94 15.49
N ASN A 229 -15.41 3.34 16.44
CA ASN A 229 -16.85 3.10 16.38
C ASN A 229 -17.47 3.68 15.10
N ARG A 230 -17.02 4.86 14.68
CA ARG A 230 -17.46 5.49 13.42
C ARG A 230 -17.06 4.66 12.20
N LEU A 231 -15.81 4.19 12.14
CA LEU A 231 -15.31 3.38 11.03
C LEU A 231 -16.03 2.03 10.94
N LEU A 232 -16.22 1.36 12.08
CA LEU A 232 -16.93 0.08 12.16
C LEU A 232 -18.41 0.23 11.80
N LEU A 233 -19.08 1.32 12.22
CA LEU A 233 -20.47 1.60 11.86
C LEU A 233 -20.61 1.83 10.35
N ASN A 234 -19.71 2.62 9.76
CA ASN A 234 -19.70 2.84 8.32
C ASN A 234 -19.53 1.52 7.55
N LEU A 235 -18.56 0.70 7.96
CA LEU A 235 -18.34 -0.61 7.36
C LEU A 235 -19.59 -1.50 7.46
N PHE A 236 -20.22 -1.55 8.63
CA PHE A 236 -21.43 -2.34 8.85
C PHE A 236 -22.55 -1.92 7.90
N SER A 237 -22.84 -0.61 7.81
CA SER A 237 -23.89 -0.09 6.92
C SER A 237 -23.61 -0.32 5.44
N GLU A 238 -22.35 -0.39 5.02
CA GLU A 238 -21.99 -0.70 3.63
C GLU A 238 -22.13 -2.18 3.29
N VAL A 239 -21.85 -3.05 4.26
CA VAL A 239 -21.98 -4.51 4.10
C VAL A 239 -23.46 -4.90 4.15
N ASP A 240 -24.27 -4.24 5.00
CA ASP A 240 -25.73 -4.35 5.01
C ASP A 240 -26.37 -3.57 3.84
N LYS A 241 -26.16 -4.05 2.61
CA LYS A 241 -26.75 -3.46 1.41
C LYS A 241 -28.28 -3.42 1.43
N SER A 242 -28.88 -4.34 2.18
CA SER A 242 -30.32 -4.44 2.35
C SER A 242 -30.89 -3.43 3.35
N ASN A 243 -30.02 -2.74 4.10
CA ASN A 243 -30.36 -1.78 5.16
C ASN A 243 -31.35 -2.37 6.17
N GLN A 244 -31.14 -3.65 6.52
CA GLN A 244 -31.99 -4.42 7.43
C GLN A 244 -31.62 -4.19 8.90
N GLY A 245 -30.44 -3.61 9.16
CA GLY A 245 -29.88 -3.37 10.49
C GLY A 245 -29.10 -4.57 11.06
N PHE A 246 -28.89 -5.61 10.27
CA PHE A 246 -28.17 -6.83 10.64
C PHE A 246 -27.43 -7.42 9.43
N LEU A 247 -26.36 -8.20 9.68
CA LEU A 247 -25.63 -8.91 8.65
C LEU A 247 -26.03 -10.39 8.61
N LEU A 248 -26.21 -10.92 7.40
CA LEU A 248 -26.45 -12.34 7.13
C LEU A 248 -25.18 -13.03 6.68
N LEU A 249 -25.22 -14.37 6.62
CA LEU A 249 -24.13 -15.19 6.09
C LEU A 249 -23.72 -14.78 4.66
N SER A 250 -24.67 -14.33 3.83
CA SER A 250 -24.39 -13.80 2.50
C SER A 250 -23.49 -12.58 2.53
N ASP A 251 -23.71 -11.69 3.49
CA ASP A 251 -23.02 -10.40 3.59
C ASP A 251 -21.61 -10.61 4.16
N ILE A 252 -21.46 -11.54 5.12
CA ILE A 252 -20.15 -12.00 5.62
C ILE A 252 -19.35 -12.66 4.50
N LYS A 253 -19.99 -13.49 3.67
CA LYS A 253 -19.33 -14.12 2.53
C LYS A 253 -18.81 -13.09 1.53
N GLU A 254 -19.56 -12.02 1.29
CA GLU A 254 -19.10 -10.93 0.44
C GLU A 254 -17.96 -10.13 1.10
N LEU A 255 -18.07 -9.85 2.40
CA LEU A 255 -17.04 -9.16 3.17
C LEU A 255 -15.70 -9.91 3.16
N LEU A 256 -15.73 -11.24 3.32
CA LEU A 256 -14.55 -12.11 3.25
C LEU A 256 -13.89 -12.17 1.86
N GLN A 257 -14.63 -11.84 0.79
CA GLN A 257 -14.07 -11.78 -0.56
C GLN A 257 -13.32 -10.48 -0.83
N ARG A 258 -13.44 -9.47 0.04
CA ARG A 258 -12.72 -8.21 -0.13
C ARG A 258 -11.21 -8.43 0.04
N PRO A 259 -10.36 -7.84 -0.82
CA PRO A 259 -8.92 -8.13 -0.82
C PRO A 259 -8.22 -7.96 0.53
N ALA A 260 -8.50 -6.85 1.24
CA ALA A 260 -7.89 -6.56 2.54
C ALA A 260 -8.33 -7.54 3.63
N VAL A 261 -9.60 -7.98 3.59
CA VAL A 261 -10.14 -8.97 4.54
C VAL A 261 -9.59 -10.36 4.23
N ALA A 262 -9.57 -10.74 2.95
CA ALA A 262 -9.07 -12.02 2.47
C ALA A 262 -7.56 -12.21 2.74
N GLN A 263 -6.79 -11.12 2.79
CA GLN A 263 -5.37 -11.17 3.14
C GLN A 263 -5.15 -11.66 4.58
N VAL A 264 -6.02 -11.27 5.51
CA VAL A 264 -5.89 -11.57 6.94
C VAL A 264 -6.68 -12.83 7.33
N LEU A 265 -7.88 -13.03 6.77
CA LEU A 265 -8.82 -14.09 7.18
C LEU A 265 -8.94 -15.23 6.15
N ARG A 266 -7.91 -15.46 5.33
CA ARG A 266 -7.94 -16.35 4.17
C ARG A 266 -8.49 -17.76 4.45
N ASP A 267 -8.18 -18.31 5.61
CA ASP A 267 -8.49 -19.69 5.98
C ASP A 267 -9.76 -19.83 6.84
N ARG A 268 -10.46 -18.72 7.11
CA ARG A 268 -11.69 -18.71 7.94
C ARG A 268 -12.92 -18.90 7.07
N ALA A 269 -13.80 -19.84 7.43
CA ALA A 269 -15.07 -19.98 6.74
C ALA A 269 -16.05 -18.86 7.17
N PRO A 270 -16.93 -18.37 6.28
CA PRO A 270 -17.96 -17.39 6.65
C PRO A 270 -18.85 -17.86 7.81
N ALA A 271 -19.12 -19.16 7.88
CA ALA A 271 -19.91 -19.76 8.96
C ALA A 271 -19.22 -19.67 10.32
N ASP A 272 -17.89 -19.83 10.36
CA ASP A 272 -17.12 -19.74 11.61
C ASP A 272 -17.14 -18.31 12.14
N ILE A 273 -17.07 -17.31 11.24
CA ILE A 273 -17.18 -15.89 11.61
C ILE A 273 -18.58 -15.57 12.10
N LEU A 274 -19.62 -16.09 11.43
CA LEU A 274 -21.00 -15.92 11.89
C LEU A 274 -21.17 -16.44 13.32
N ILE A 275 -20.74 -17.69 13.58
CA ILE A 275 -20.84 -18.31 14.92
C ILE A 275 -20.03 -17.55 15.98
N GLU A 276 -18.86 -16.99 15.62
CA GLU A 276 -18.05 -16.21 16.57
C GLU A 276 -18.72 -14.89 16.97
N MET A 277 -19.49 -14.30 16.06
CA MET A 277 -20.05 -12.95 16.23
C MET A 277 -21.51 -12.97 16.70
N ASP A 278 -22.30 -13.96 16.29
CA ASP A 278 -23.71 -14.17 16.66
C ASP A 278 -23.79 -14.71 18.11
N THR A 279 -24.04 -13.80 19.05
CA THR A 279 -24.02 -14.13 20.49
C THR A 279 -25.37 -14.57 21.01
N ASP A 280 -26.46 -14.14 20.37
CA ASP A 280 -27.82 -14.50 20.77
C ASP A 280 -28.39 -15.70 19.99
N GLY A 281 -27.68 -16.15 18.95
CA GLY A 281 -27.98 -17.34 18.15
C GLY A 281 -29.15 -17.14 17.20
N ASP A 282 -29.50 -15.91 16.84
CA ASP A 282 -30.61 -15.61 15.93
C ASP A 282 -30.26 -15.84 14.44
N GLY A 283 -29.01 -16.19 14.15
CA GLY A 283 -28.48 -16.45 12.82
C GLY A 283 -28.11 -15.19 12.04
N LYS A 284 -28.05 -14.04 12.71
CA LYS A 284 -27.74 -12.73 12.17
C LYS A 284 -26.73 -12.03 13.07
N ILE A 285 -26.09 -10.98 12.55
CA ILE A 285 -25.17 -10.17 13.36
C ILE A 285 -25.73 -8.75 13.44
N SER A 286 -26.19 -8.37 14.62
CA SER A 286 -26.54 -6.99 14.93
C SER A 286 -25.29 -6.10 15.04
N PHE A 287 -25.44 -4.78 14.93
CA PHE A 287 -24.29 -3.88 15.11
C PHE A 287 -23.66 -3.98 16.52
N ALA A 288 -24.47 -4.30 17.54
CA ALA A 288 -23.99 -4.48 18.91
C ALA A 288 -23.07 -5.71 19.01
N GLU A 289 -23.45 -6.81 18.37
CA GLU A 289 -22.66 -8.03 18.28
C GLU A 289 -21.40 -7.84 17.44
N PHE A 290 -21.55 -7.18 16.29
CA PHE A 290 -20.42 -6.76 15.45
C PHE A 290 -19.39 -5.97 16.27
N LYS A 291 -19.84 -4.95 17.01
CA LYS A 291 -18.97 -4.15 17.88
C LYS A 291 -18.31 -5.00 18.98
N THR A 292 -19.06 -5.92 19.59
CA THR A 292 -18.56 -6.76 20.68
C THR A 292 -17.47 -7.71 20.20
N ALA A 293 -17.68 -8.34 19.04
CA ALA A 293 -16.67 -9.18 18.38
C ALA A 293 -15.39 -8.37 18.05
N MET A 294 -15.55 -7.13 17.60
CA MET A 294 -14.43 -6.23 17.31
C MET A 294 -13.63 -5.78 18.54
N GLN A 295 -14.22 -5.83 19.74
CA GLN A 295 -13.57 -5.46 21.01
C GLN A 295 -12.91 -6.64 21.74
N GLY A 296 -12.85 -7.82 21.11
CA GLY A 296 -12.23 -9.02 21.68
C GLY A 296 -13.14 -9.83 22.61
N GLY A 297 -14.46 -9.67 22.51
CA GLY A 297 -15.42 -10.33 23.38
C GLY A 297 -15.56 -11.86 23.20
N ALA A 298 -15.09 -12.43 22.09
CA ALA A 298 -15.37 -13.83 21.74
C ALA A 298 -14.30 -14.85 22.18
N GLU A 299 -13.07 -14.42 22.50
CA GLU A 299 -12.00 -15.36 22.92
C GLU A 299 -12.20 -15.94 24.33
N LEU A 300 -13.10 -15.35 25.14
CA LEU A 300 -13.30 -15.77 26.52
C LEU A 300 -14.32 -16.92 26.69
N GLN A 301 -15.25 -17.13 25.76
CA GLN A 301 -16.27 -18.18 25.93
C GLN A 301 -15.91 -19.53 25.32
N VAL A 302 -15.04 -19.57 24.29
CA VAL A 302 -14.63 -20.84 23.66
C VAL A 302 -13.69 -21.66 24.57
N ASN A 303 -12.95 -20.99 25.46
CA ASN A 303 -12.05 -21.68 26.40
C ASN A 303 -12.76 -22.25 27.65
N GLU A 304 -13.96 -21.78 27.99
CA GLU A 304 -14.74 -22.35 29.11
C GLU A 304 -15.58 -23.57 28.69
N LEU A 305 -15.87 -23.74 27.40
CA LEU A 305 -16.60 -24.91 26.87
C LEU A 305 -15.68 -26.10 26.51
N ARG A 306 -14.36 -25.96 26.69
CA ARG A 306 -13.36 -27.01 26.39
C ARG A 306 -12.63 -27.57 27.63
N GLN A 307 -13.04 -27.18 28.84
CA GLN A 307 -12.62 -27.83 30.10
C GLN A 307 -13.76 -28.65 30.69
#